data_AF-A0A4R9ETF8-F1
#
_entry.id   AF-A0A4R9ETF8-F1
#
_cell.length_a   1.000
_cell.length_b   1.000
_cell.length_c   1.000
_cell.angle_alpha   90.00
_cell.angle_beta   90.00
_cell.angle_gamma   90.00
#
_symmetry.space_group_name_H-M   'P 1'
#
loop_
_entity.id
_entity.type
_entity.pdbx_description
1 polymer ?
#
loop_
_entity_poly.entity_id
_entity_poly.type
_entity_poly.pdbx_seq_one_letter_code
_entity_poly.pdbx_strand_id
1 'polypeptide(L)'
;MRIRNVRSTTVAALTALAVAAPVGAAFADSHDAAAAKPAKLTVKSYQAYLKQQKTPAAHKTLVAFRALPKGKQATFVKQLQNREAYLALSGSSKGGIKTGARKSTVSVNKAVSITRASKVVSGTGKHRPTAISYTLTEKIFGIPVTSERVTVKYQLASKGKAKKIVKPSAKSKVVNTNAAIAISGPKVVKTVAKGSGVTARATFRAVPQVKSFGKKVVKDGTLRASHTAAGSYWSYSLNNR
;
A
#
# COMPACT_ATOMS: atom_id res chain seq x y z
N MET A 1 12.42 9.38 71.17
CA MET A 1 13.15 8.48 70.25
C MET A 1 12.11 7.84 69.32
N ARG A 2 12.18 8.14 68.00
CA ARG A 2 11.19 7.72 66.98
C ARG A 2 11.50 6.31 66.50
N ILE A 3 10.50 5.44 66.42
CA ILE A 3 10.51 4.27 65.54
C ILE A 3 9.22 4.28 64.72
N ARG A 4 9.38 4.48 63.41
CA ARG A 4 8.34 4.34 62.38
C ARG A 4 8.25 2.87 62.01
N ASN A 5 7.05 2.36 61.71
CA ASN A 5 6.92 1.22 60.79
C ASN A 5 5.68 1.38 59.90
N VAL A 6 5.84 0.85 58.69
CA VAL A 6 5.35 1.38 57.41
C VAL A 6 4.07 0.67 56.95
N ARG A 7 3.25 1.41 56.20
CA ARG A 7 1.98 1.03 55.58
C ARG A 7 2.16 -0.11 54.56
N SER A 8 1.23 -1.06 54.56
CA SER A 8 1.02 -2.02 53.46
C SER A 8 -0.17 -1.57 52.62
N THR A 9 0.09 -1.10 51.40
CA THR A 9 -0.94 -0.83 50.38
C THR A 9 -0.78 -1.83 49.24
N THR A 10 -1.79 -2.66 49.06
CA THR A 10 -1.97 -3.58 47.94
C THR A 10 -2.23 -2.81 46.64
N VAL A 11 -1.38 -3.00 45.63
CA VAL A 11 -1.58 -2.49 44.26
C VAL A 11 -2.18 -3.62 43.44
N ALA A 12 -3.42 -3.45 42.99
CA ALA A 12 -4.13 -4.43 42.15
C ALA A 12 -4.08 -4.04 40.66
N ALA A 13 -3.59 -5.02 39.88
CA ALA A 13 -3.88 -5.32 38.47
C ALA A 13 -3.67 -4.24 37.39
N LEU A 14 -2.46 -4.21 36.84
CA LEU A 14 -2.16 -3.76 35.48
C LEU A 14 -2.79 -4.74 34.46
N THR A 15 -3.71 -4.25 33.62
CA THR A 15 -4.17 -4.97 32.42
C THR A 15 -3.17 -4.72 31.28
N ALA A 16 -2.38 -5.74 30.94
CA ALA A 16 -1.44 -5.69 29.83
C ALA A 16 -2.16 -5.71 28.47
N LEU A 17 -2.19 -4.56 27.78
CA LEU A 17 -2.47 -4.48 26.35
C LEU A 17 -1.17 -4.66 25.58
N ALA A 18 -0.75 -5.92 25.42
CA ALA A 18 0.39 -6.29 24.59
C ALA A 18 -0.06 -6.59 23.15
N VAL A 19 0.10 -5.61 22.25
CA VAL A 19 0.39 -5.86 20.82
C VAL A 19 1.38 -4.81 20.36
N ALA A 20 2.65 -4.99 20.72
CA ALA A 20 3.76 -4.30 20.08
C ALA A 20 4.16 -5.14 18.86
N ALA A 21 3.91 -4.63 17.65
CA ALA A 21 4.55 -5.15 16.45
C ALA A 21 5.84 -4.33 16.22
N PRO A 22 7.03 -4.96 16.15
CA PRO A 22 8.27 -4.22 15.99
C PRO A 22 8.38 -3.66 14.57
N VAL A 23 8.65 -2.35 14.49
CA VAL A 23 9.20 -1.67 13.33
C VAL A 23 10.68 -2.08 13.26
N GLY A 24 11.07 -2.72 12.16
CA GLY A 24 12.28 -3.53 12.10
C GLY A 24 13.62 -2.86 12.43
N ALA A 25 14.49 -3.65 13.04
CA ALA A 25 15.94 -3.59 12.98
C ALA A 25 16.49 -5.03 13.13
N ALA A 26 17.78 -5.20 12.86
CA ALA A 26 18.48 -6.43 12.49
C ALA A 26 18.45 -7.60 13.51
N PHE A 27 18.79 -8.77 12.97
CA PHE A 27 19.02 -10.08 13.58
C PHE A 27 19.31 -10.10 15.09
N ALA A 28 18.44 -10.79 15.82
CA ALA A 28 18.78 -11.56 17.01
C ALA A 28 17.76 -12.70 17.10
N ASP A 29 18.25 -13.94 17.14
CA ASP A 29 17.46 -15.12 17.46
C ASP A 29 17.02 -15.03 18.93
N SER A 30 15.83 -14.48 19.14
CA SER A 30 15.07 -14.67 20.35
C SER A 30 13.75 -15.33 19.96
N HIS A 31 13.56 -16.55 20.47
CA HIS A 31 12.33 -17.32 20.42
C HIS A 31 11.24 -16.61 21.23
N ASP A 32 10.79 -15.46 20.75
CA ASP A 32 9.62 -14.78 21.25
C ASP A 32 8.41 -15.57 20.75
N ALA A 33 7.64 -16.15 21.68
CA ALA A 33 6.42 -16.85 21.37
C ALA A 33 5.51 -15.88 20.60
N ALA A 34 5.39 -16.07 19.28
CA ALA A 34 4.68 -15.16 18.41
C ALA A 34 3.25 -15.00 18.92
N ALA A 35 2.94 -13.83 19.49
CA ALA A 35 1.64 -13.54 20.09
C ALA A 35 0.51 -13.95 19.13
N ALA A 36 -0.41 -14.77 19.63
CA ALA A 36 -1.47 -15.34 18.82
C ALA A 36 -2.31 -14.22 18.17
N LYS A 37 -2.46 -14.28 16.84
CA LYS A 37 -3.21 -13.25 16.10
C LYS A 37 -4.68 -13.21 16.55
N PRO A 38 -5.27 -12.02 16.73
CA PRO A 38 -6.69 -11.89 17.05
C PRO A 38 -7.57 -12.57 16.01
N ALA A 39 -8.70 -13.14 16.43
CA ALA A 39 -9.59 -13.87 15.53
C ALA A 39 -10.22 -12.95 14.47
N LYS A 40 -10.71 -11.77 14.89
CA LYS A 40 -11.40 -10.78 14.04
C LYS A 40 -11.07 -9.36 14.49
N LEU A 41 -11.12 -8.42 13.54
CA LEU A 41 -11.10 -6.99 13.79
C LEU A 41 -12.51 -6.52 14.20
N THR A 42 -12.58 -5.62 15.18
CA THR A 42 -13.81 -4.96 15.64
C THR A 42 -13.79 -3.47 15.31
N VAL A 43 -14.94 -2.79 15.38
CA VAL A 43 -15.02 -1.33 15.22
C VAL A 43 -14.15 -0.61 16.25
N LYS A 44 -14.21 -1.02 17.52
CA LYS A 44 -13.43 -0.42 18.62
C LYS A 44 -11.93 -0.60 18.40
N SER A 45 -11.49 -1.81 18.07
CA SER A 45 -10.07 -2.08 17.82
C SER A 45 -9.55 -1.36 16.57
N TYR A 46 -10.39 -1.19 15.55
CA TYR A 46 -10.01 -0.45 14.35
C TYR A 46 -9.83 1.04 14.61
N GLN A 47 -10.73 1.66 15.38
CA GLN A 47 -10.57 3.05 15.80
C GLN A 47 -9.32 3.25 16.66
N ALA A 48 -9.04 2.32 17.58
CA ALA A 48 -7.83 2.36 18.39
C ALA A 48 -6.57 2.26 17.51
N TYR A 49 -6.54 1.33 16.56
CA TYR A 49 -5.48 1.22 15.57
C TYR A 49 -5.25 2.53 14.82
N LEU A 50 -6.31 3.14 14.26
CA LEU A 50 -6.16 4.39 13.50
C LEU A 50 -5.69 5.57 14.35
N LYS A 51 -6.07 5.63 15.64
CA LYS A 51 -5.57 6.65 16.58
C LYS A 51 -4.09 6.47 16.89
N GLN A 52 -3.63 5.22 17.00
CA GLN A 52 -2.22 4.90 17.25
C GLN A 52 -1.34 5.23 16.04
N GLN A 53 -1.88 5.13 14.82
CA GLN A 53 -1.18 5.48 13.60
C GLN A 53 -0.99 7.00 13.50
N LYS A 54 0.25 7.47 13.74
CA LYS A 54 0.65 8.89 13.62
C LYS A 54 0.84 9.34 12.16
N THR A 55 -0.11 9.01 11.28
CA THR A 55 -0.03 9.37 9.86
C THR A 55 -1.24 10.22 9.43
N PRO A 56 -1.06 11.18 8.50
CA PRO A 56 -2.19 11.96 7.97
C PRO A 56 -3.27 11.09 7.29
N ALA A 57 -2.87 9.96 6.69
CA ALA A 57 -3.80 9.03 6.06
C ALA A 57 -4.70 8.33 7.10
N ALA A 58 -4.13 7.90 8.23
CA ALA A 58 -4.90 7.28 9.31
C ALA A 58 -5.84 8.27 9.97
N HIS A 59 -5.40 9.51 10.21
CA HIS A 59 -6.28 10.56 10.73
C HIS A 59 -7.48 10.83 9.81
N LYS A 60 -7.23 11.03 8.50
CA LYS A 60 -8.32 11.21 7.51
C LYS A 60 -9.26 10.01 7.46
N THR A 61 -8.72 8.79 7.56
CA THR A 61 -9.52 7.56 7.59
C THR A 61 -10.36 7.49 8.85
N LEU A 62 -9.83 7.86 10.02
CA LEU A 62 -10.54 7.85 11.29
C LEU A 62 -11.73 8.82 11.28
N VAL A 63 -11.52 10.04 10.79
CA VAL A 63 -12.58 11.05 10.66
C VAL A 63 -13.70 10.53 9.75
N ALA A 64 -13.34 10.08 8.55
CA ALA A 64 -14.32 9.56 7.59
C ALA A 64 -15.04 8.30 8.10
N PHE A 65 -14.32 7.41 8.79
CA PHE A 65 -14.88 6.18 9.36
C PHE A 65 -15.89 6.48 10.47
N ARG A 66 -15.58 7.42 11.37
CA ARG A 66 -16.49 7.82 12.45
C ARG A 66 -17.76 8.50 11.93
N ALA A 67 -17.68 9.16 10.78
CA ALA A 67 -18.84 9.76 10.11
C ALA A 67 -19.78 8.72 9.46
N LEU A 68 -19.37 7.45 9.33
CA LEU A 68 -20.26 6.39 8.83
C LEU A 68 -21.32 6.02 9.89
N PRO A 69 -22.56 5.69 9.48
CA PRO A 69 -23.54 5.06 10.36
C PRO A 69 -23.01 3.76 10.97
N LYS A 70 -23.47 3.39 12.18
CA LYS A 70 -22.98 2.20 12.93
C LYS A 70 -23.00 0.91 12.10
N GLY A 71 -24.07 0.65 11.35
CA GLY A 71 -24.15 -0.52 10.45
C GLY A 71 -23.11 -0.49 9.32
N LYS A 72 -22.82 0.69 8.75
CA LYS A 72 -21.75 0.86 7.75
C LYS A 72 -20.37 0.73 8.38
N GLN A 73 -20.16 1.16 9.62
CA GLN A 73 -18.89 0.94 10.34
C GLN A 73 -18.60 -0.56 10.53
N ALA A 74 -19.60 -1.34 10.95
CA ALA A 74 -19.46 -2.79 11.09
C ALA A 74 -19.17 -3.46 9.73
N THR A 75 -19.91 -3.07 8.68
CA THR A 75 -19.68 -3.56 7.31
C THR A 75 -18.30 -3.20 6.80
N PHE A 76 -17.83 -1.99 7.10
CA PHE A 76 -16.50 -1.52 6.71
C PHE A 76 -15.41 -2.40 7.32
N VAL A 77 -15.49 -2.67 8.62
CA VAL A 77 -14.54 -3.56 9.32
C VAL A 77 -14.62 -4.99 8.80
N LYS A 78 -15.81 -5.47 8.42
CA LYS A 78 -15.95 -6.77 7.74
C LYS A 78 -15.22 -6.79 6.39
N GLN A 79 -15.35 -5.73 5.59
CA GLN A 79 -14.69 -5.64 4.29
C GLN A 79 -13.16 -5.50 4.40
N LEU A 80 -12.62 -4.83 5.44
CA LEU A 80 -11.17 -4.82 5.70
C LEU A 80 -10.57 -6.23 5.83
N GLN A 81 -11.35 -7.15 6.39
CA GLN A 81 -10.96 -8.53 6.64
C GLN A 81 -11.28 -9.45 5.44
N ASN A 82 -11.95 -8.93 4.42
CA ASN A 82 -12.35 -9.72 3.26
C ASN A 82 -11.15 -9.91 2.31
N ARG A 83 -10.57 -11.11 2.33
CA ARG A 83 -9.44 -11.46 1.47
C ARG A 83 -9.77 -11.32 -0.01
N GLU A 84 -11.00 -11.63 -0.43
CA GLU A 84 -11.40 -11.53 -1.83
C GLU A 84 -11.47 -10.08 -2.30
N ALA A 85 -11.91 -9.17 -1.43
CA ALA A 85 -11.90 -7.73 -1.72
C ALA A 85 -10.46 -7.23 -1.96
N TYR A 86 -9.50 -7.67 -1.14
CA TYR A 86 -8.09 -7.34 -1.37
C TYR A 86 -7.50 -8.05 -2.60
N LEU A 87 -7.87 -9.30 -2.88
CA LEU A 87 -7.46 -9.98 -4.11
C LEU A 87 -7.98 -9.27 -5.36
N ALA A 88 -9.18 -8.71 -5.29
CA ALA A 88 -9.77 -7.91 -6.35
C ALA A 88 -8.97 -6.64 -6.64
N LEU A 89 -8.16 -6.12 -5.68
CA LEU A 89 -7.17 -5.05 -5.89
C LEU A 89 -6.06 -5.52 -6.85
N SER A 90 -6.44 -5.65 -8.10
CA SER A 90 -5.64 -6.10 -9.22
C SER A 90 -6.06 -5.29 -10.43
N GLY A 91 -5.32 -5.47 -11.51
CA GLY A 91 -5.77 -4.98 -12.80
C GLY A 91 -4.65 -4.45 -13.66
N SER A 92 -5.04 -4.20 -14.89
CA SER A 92 -4.17 -3.70 -15.93
C SER A 92 -4.66 -2.35 -16.44
N SER A 93 -3.71 -1.57 -16.95
CA SER A 93 -3.99 -0.34 -17.66
C SER A 93 -2.87 -0.07 -18.66
N LYS A 94 -3.21 0.61 -19.74
CA LYS A 94 -2.25 1.08 -20.74
C LYS A 94 -2.63 2.46 -21.21
N GLY A 95 -1.64 3.20 -21.71
CA GLY A 95 -1.88 4.52 -22.26
C GLY A 95 -0.68 5.06 -23.01
N GLY A 96 -0.89 6.17 -23.73
CA GLY A 96 0.21 6.91 -24.34
C GLY A 96 1.05 7.64 -23.30
N ILE A 97 2.32 7.89 -23.61
CA ILE A 97 3.20 8.74 -22.80
C ILE A 97 2.98 10.20 -23.23
N LYS A 98 1.85 10.75 -22.77
CA LYS A 98 1.51 12.17 -22.87
C LYS A 98 1.32 12.70 -21.46
N THR A 99 1.87 13.87 -21.16
CA THR A 99 1.76 14.48 -19.83
C THR A 99 0.28 14.61 -19.45
N GLY A 100 -0.07 14.18 -18.24
CA GLY A 100 -1.44 14.19 -17.76
C GLY A 100 -1.71 13.13 -16.69
N ALA A 101 -2.93 13.17 -16.16
CA ALA A 101 -3.43 12.17 -15.22
C ALA A 101 -4.68 11.51 -15.77
N ARG A 102 -4.84 10.21 -15.48
CA ARG A 102 -6.06 9.45 -15.77
C ARG A 102 -6.47 8.72 -14.52
N LYS A 103 -7.78 8.61 -14.31
CA LYS A 103 -8.36 7.93 -13.17
C LYS A 103 -9.59 7.17 -13.64
N SER A 104 -9.72 5.92 -13.21
CA SER A 104 -10.95 5.15 -13.34
C SER A 104 -11.26 4.49 -12.00
N THR A 105 -12.54 4.19 -11.76
CA THR A 105 -12.98 3.48 -10.57
C THR A 105 -13.84 2.32 -11.02
N VAL A 106 -13.58 1.14 -10.47
CA VAL A 106 -14.37 -0.07 -10.71
C VAL A 106 -14.98 -0.49 -9.39
N SER A 107 -16.29 -0.73 -9.37
CA SER A 107 -16.97 -1.27 -8.21
C SER A 107 -16.71 -2.77 -8.11
N VAL A 108 -16.31 -3.25 -6.94
CA VAL A 108 -16.17 -4.69 -6.64
C VAL A 108 -17.47 -5.20 -6.04
N ASN A 109 -18.07 -4.43 -5.14
CA ASN A 109 -19.40 -4.66 -4.57
C ASN A 109 -19.98 -3.33 -4.04
N LYS A 110 -21.17 -3.36 -3.43
CA LYS A 110 -21.84 -2.15 -2.91
C LYS A 110 -21.00 -1.32 -1.92
N ALA A 111 -20.03 -1.93 -1.24
CA ALA A 111 -19.15 -1.26 -0.29
C ALA A 111 -17.75 -0.99 -0.85
N VAL A 112 -17.20 -1.89 -1.66
CA VAL A 112 -15.79 -1.88 -2.08
C VAL A 112 -15.66 -1.40 -3.51
N SER A 113 -14.74 -0.47 -3.75
CA SER A 113 -14.36 -0.03 -5.09
C SER A 113 -12.84 0.12 -5.21
N ILE A 114 -12.34 0.00 -6.43
CA ILE A 114 -10.91 0.12 -6.74
C ILE A 114 -10.73 1.30 -7.66
N THR A 115 -9.99 2.30 -7.19
CA THR A 115 -9.51 3.40 -8.04
C THR A 115 -8.18 3.02 -8.67
N ARG A 116 -8.11 3.14 -9.99
CA ARG A 116 -6.90 3.05 -10.82
C ARG A 116 -6.50 4.46 -11.22
N ALA A 117 -5.29 4.88 -10.89
CA ALA A 117 -4.81 6.22 -11.23
C ALA A 117 -3.42 6.17 -11.86
N SER A 118 -3.28 6.77 -13.03
CA SER A 118 -1.99 6.96 -13.70
C SER A 118 -1.65 8.44 -13.78
N LYS A 119 -0.39 8.79 -13.56
CA LYS A 119 0.13 10.13 -13.86
C LYS A 119 1.42 10.01 -14.65
N VAL A 120 1.46 10.68 -15.79
CA VAL A 120 2.63 10.81 -16.65
C VAL A 120 3.09 12.26 -16.57
N VAL A 121 4.37 12.44 -16.30
CA VAL A 121 5.05 13.73 -16.41
C VAL A 121 6.18 13.53 -17.40
N SER A 122 6.17 14.27 -18.50
CA SER A 122 7.26 14.24 -19.47
C SER A 122 7.72 15.66 -19.77
N GLY A 123 9.02 15.91 -19.58
CA GLY A 123 9.62 17.19 -19.93
C GLY A 123 9.85 17.34 -21.43
N THR A 124 10.67 18.31 -21.81
CA THR A 124 11.11 18.62 -23.17
C THR A 124 12.64 18.66 -23.23
N GLY A 125 13.23 18.82 -24.43
CA GLY A 125 14.67 19.02 -24.61
C GLY A 125 15.53 17.76 -24.82
N LYS A 126 16.86 17.98 -24.85
CA LYS A 126 17.92 17.03 -25.23
C LYS A 126 17.93 15.74 -24.39
N HIS A 127 17.51 15.83 -23.14
CA HIS A 127 17.39 14.70 -22.22
C HIS A 127 16.01 14.68 -21.59
N ARG A 128 14.99 14.37 -22.39
CA ARG A 128 13.58 14.42 -21.99
C ARG A 128 13.34 13.56 -20.74
N PRO A 129 13.16 14.13 -19.54
CA PRO A 129 12.87 13.35 -18.36
C PRO A 129 11.41 12.89 -18.42
N THR A 130 11.18 11.62 -18.10
CA THR A 130 9.84 11.05 -18.06
C THR A 130 9.64 10.31 -16.74
N ALA A 131 8.53 10.58 -16.08
CA ALA A 131 8.07 9.90 -14.89
C ALA A 131 6.66 9.36 -15.12
N ILE A 132 6.48 8.07 -14.88
CA ILE A 132 5.20 7.40 -15.00
C ILE A 132 4.89 6.78 -13.64
N SER A 133 3.74 7.12 -13.08
CA SER A 133 3.25 6.52 -11.85
C SER A 133 1.92 5.86 -12.10
N TYR A 134 1.74 4.68 -11.53
CA TYR A 134 0.47 3.98 -11.50
C TYR A 134 0.15 3.61 -10.06
N THR A 135 -1.08 3.87 -9.65
CA THR A 135 -1.57 3.69 -8.29
C THR A 135 -2.88 2.90 -8.34
N LEU A 136 -2.94 1.84 -7.56
CA LEU A 136 -4.19 1.16 -7.22
C LEU A 136 -4.58 1.57 -5.80
N THR A 137 -5.86 1.87 -5.60
CA THR A 137 -6.39 2.24 -4.29
C THR A 137 -7.69 1.49 -4.06
N GLU A 138 -7.70 0.64 -3.04
CA GLU A 138 -8.92 0.06 -2.49
C GLU A 138 -9.64 1.11 -1.64
N LYS A 139 -10.95 1.20 -1.83
CA LYS A 139 -11.83 2.07 -1.06
C LYS A 139 -13.01 1.28 -0.54
N ILE A 140 -13.38 1.54 0.71
CA ILE A 140 -14.59 1.00 1.33
C ILE A 140 -15.49 2.19 1.66
N PHE A 141 -16.72 2.21 1.15
CA PHE A 141 -17.64 3.36 1.21
C PHE A 141 -16.96 4.68 0.80
N GLY A 142 -16.09 4.64 -0.22
CA GLY A 142 -15.36 5.80 -0.72
C GLY A 142 -14.10 6.18 0.08
N ILE A 143 -13.88 5.60 1.26
CA ILE A 143 -12.72 5.88 2.12
C ILE A 143 -11.53 5.02 1.66
N PRO A 144 -10.38 5.62 1.30
CA PRO A 144 -9.18 4.86 0.94
C PRO A 144 -8.64 4.06 2.12
N VAL A 145 -8.45 2.75 1.94
CA VAL A 145 -7.93 1.86 3.00
C VAL A 145 -6.56 1.28 2.67
N THR A 146 -6.30 1.03 1.38
CA THR A 146 -5.04 0.48 0.92
C THR A 146 -4.69 1.08 -0.42
N SER A 147 -3.42 1.45 -0.61
CA SER A 147 -2.93 1.92 -1.89
C SER A 147 -1.53 1.44 -2.20
N GLU A 148 -1.36 0.91 -3.40
CA GLU A 148 -0.10 0.41 -3.94
C GLU A 148 0.26 1.23 -5.16
N ARG A 149 1.46 1.84 -5.14
CA ARG A 149 1.95 2.69 -6.21
C ARG A 149 3.31 2.19 -6.70
N VAL A 150 3.47 2.17 -8.01
CA VAL A 150 4.79 2.04 -8.65
C VAL A 150 5.06 3.29 -9.46
N THR A 151 6.28 3.80 -9.39
CA THR A 151 6.75 4.91 -10.21
C THR A 151 8.04 4.54 -10.89
N VAL A 152 8.08 4.74 -12.21
CA VAL A 152 9.28 4.63 -13.05
C VAL A 152 9.68 6.03 -13.48
N LYS A 153 10.98 6.33 -13.42
CA LYS A 153 11.59 7.54 -13.95
C LYS A 153 12.71 7.14 -14.91
N TYR A 154 12.87 7.89 -15.99
CA TYR A 154 13.98 7.72 -16.94
C TYR A 154 14.18 8.99 -17.77
N GLN A 155 15.21 8.99 -18.61
CA GLN A 155 15.46 10.01 -19.62
C GLN A 155 15.54 9.37 -21.00
N LEU A 156 15.15 10.12 -22.04
CA LEU A 156 15.43 9.72 -23.42
C LEU A 156 16.75 10.34 -23.88
N ALA A 157 17.62 9.53 -24.48
CA ALA A 157 18.86 10.01 -25.08
C ALA A 157 18.59 10.83 -26.34
N SER A 158 19.43 11.83 -26.58
CA SER A 158 19.28 12.78 -27.68
C SER A 158 19.75 12.28 -29.06
N LYS A 159 20.51 11.20 -29.13
CA LYS A 159 21.23 10.80 -30.37
C LYS A 159 20.61 9.54 -30.99
N GLY A 160 20.25 9.63 -32.28
CA GLY A 160 19.81 8.51 -33.12
C GLY A 160 18.29 8.42 -33.37
N LYS A 161 17.90 7.68 -34.42
CA LYS A 161 16.49 7.47 -34.84
C LYS A 161 15.64 6.72 -33.80
N ALA A 162 16.27 6.03 -32.84
CA ALA A 162 15.60 5.34 -31.73
C ALA A 162 15.85 6.06 -30.40
N LYS A 163 14.78 6.51 -29.74
CA LYS A 163 14.82 7.17 -28.43
C LYS A 163 15.26 6.15 -27.36
N LYS A 164 16.56 5.98 -27.17
CA LYS A 164 17.13 5.07 -26.15
C LYS A 164 16.80 5.58 -24.74
N ILE A 165 16.37 4.68 -23.87
CA ILE A 165 16.15 5.00 -22.46
C ILE A 165 17.48 4.98 -21.70
N VAL A 166 17.72 6.02 -20.90
CA VAL A 166 18.88 6.16 -20.02
C VAL A 166 18.46 6.57 -18.61
N LYS A 167 19.33 6.30 -17.63
CA LYS A 167 19.13 6.59 -16.20
C LYS A 167 17.76 6.08 -15.65
N PRO A 168 17.38 4.81 -15.92
CA PRO A 168 16.13 4.28 -15.41
C PRO A 168 16.21 4.11 -13.89
N SER A 169 15.15 4.49 -13.19
CA SER A 169 14.98 4.22 -11.76
C SER A 169 13.51 3.96 -11.47
N ALA A 170 13.23 3.15 -10.46
CA ALA A 170 11.86 2.91 -10.03
C ALA A 170 11.76 2.77 -8.51
N LYS A 171 10.61 3.20 -7.99
CA LYS A 171 10.26 3.10 -6.58
C LYS A 171 8.82 2.64 -6.43
N SER A 172 8.53 1.98 -5.32
CA SER A 172 7.16 1.69 -4.91
C SER A 172 6.80 2.48 -3.65
N LYS A 173 5.50 2.66 -3.44
CA LYS A 173 4.96 3.23 -2.21
C LYS A 173 3.68 2.50 -1.84
N VAL A 174 3.58 2.14 -0.57
CA VAL A 174 2.36 1.62 0.04
C VAL A 174 1.81 2.67 0.99
N VAL A 175 0.50 2.88 0.97
CA VAL A 175 -0.24 3.57 2.03
C VAL A 175 -1.28 2.59 2.52
N ASN A 176 -1.27 2.26 3.81
CA ASN A 176 -2.16 1.27 4.37
C ASN A 176 -2.77 1.77 5.67
N THR A 177 -4.10 1.82 5.70
CA THR A 177 -4.92 2.05 6.90
C THR A 177 -5.84 0.85 7.15
N ASN A 178 -5.64 -0.27 6.44
CA ASN A 178 -6.28 -1.54 6.74
C ASN A 178 -5.53 -2.25 7.88
N ALA A 179 -6.19 -2.42 9.02
CA ALA A 179 -5.60 -3.08 10.20
C ALA A 179 -5.61 -4.61 10.12
N ALA A 180 -6.36 -5.21 9.19
CA ALA A 180 -6.43 -6.66 9.04
C ALA A 180 -5.17 -7.26 8.38
N ILE A 181 -4.39 -6.42 7.70
CA ILE A 181 -3.17 -6.81 6.98
C ILE A 181 -2.05 -5.79 7.16
N ALA A 182 -0.83 -6.28 7.29
CA ALA A 182 0.38 -5.48 7.11
C ALA A 182 0.85 -5.64 5.67
N ILE A 183 1.02 -4.53 4.94
CA ILE A 183 1.45 -4.55 3.54
C ILE A 183 2.86 -3.98 3.42
N SER A 184 3.76 -4.76 2.85
CA SER A 184 5.11 -4.33 2.49
C SER A 184 5.33 -4.38 0.98
N GLY A 185 6.24 -3.54 0.50
CA GLY A 185 6.68 -3.49 -0.89
C GLY A 185 8.09 -2.92 -0.98
N PRO A 186 8.83 -3.18 -2.07
CA PRO A 186 10.22 -2.78 -2.18
C PRO A 186 10.33 -1.26 -2.36
N LYS A 187 11.07 -0.57 -1.48
CA LYS A 187 11.32 0.88 -1.60
C LYS A 187 12.01 1.20 -2.94
N VAL A 188 13.01 0.39 -3.30
CA VAL A 188 13.71 0.40 -4.59
C VAL A 188 13.23 -0.76 -5.43
N VAL A 189 12.77 -0.48 -6.64
CA VAL A 189 12.12 -1.48 -7.51
C VAL A 189 13.11 -1.94 -8.57
N LYS A 190 13.23 -3.26 -8.78
CA LYS A 190 14.09 -3.82 -9.83
C LYS A 190 13.67 -3.25 -11.17
N THR A 191 14.60 -2.58 -11.85
CA THR A 191 14.36 -1.89 -13.11
C THR A 191 15.30 -2.43 -14.17
N VAL A 192 14.78 -2.76 -15.34
CA VAL A 192 15.54 -3.25 -16.49
C VAL A 192 15.22 -2.35 -17.66
N ALA A 193 16.24 -1.77 -18.29
CA ALA A 193 16.10 -1.03 -19.54
C ALA A 193 16.82 -1.77 -20.67
N LYS A 194 16.16 -1.88 -21.83
CA LYS A 194 16.71 -2.46 -23.06
C LYS A 194 16.26 -1.61 -24.23
N GLY A 195 17.23 -1.00 -24.93
CA GLY A 195 16.95 -0.10 -26.06
C GLY A 195 16.04 1.05 -25.66
N SER A 196 14.84 1.09 -26.24
CA SER A 196 13.84 2.13 -26.00
C SER A 196 12.75 1.74 -24.99
N GLY A 197 12.91 0.59 -24.32
CA GLY A 197 11.98 0.07 -23.33
C GLY A 197 12.58 0.02 -21.92
N VAL A 198 11.72 0.24 -20.91
CA VAL A 198 12.03 0.06 -19.50
C VAL A 198 10.92 -0.71 -18.81
N THR A 199 11.29 -1.63 -17.93
CA THR A 199 10.39 -2.44 -17.12
C THR A 199 10.78 -2.33 -15.66
N ALA A 200 9.83 -2.02 -14.78
CA ALA A 200 10.00 -2.09 -13.34
C ALA A 200 9.06 -3.13 -12.72
N ARG A 201 9.58 -3.94 -11.81
CA ARG A 201 8.85 -5.03 -11.14
C ARG A 201 8.88 -4.87 -9.63
N ALA A 202 7.70 -4.72 -9.02
CA ALA A 202 7.53 -4.60 -7.57
C ALA A 202 6.69 -5.76 -7.05
N THR A 203 7.11 -6.38 -5.96
CA THR A 203 6.34 -7.43 -5.27
C THR A 203 5.79 -6.89 -3.96
N PHE A 204 4.47 -6.86 -3.83
CA PHE A 204 3.77 -6.47 -2.61
C PHE A 204 3.38 -7.71 -1.82
N ARG A 205 3.54 -7.66 -0.50
CA ARG A 205 3.20 -8.77 0.41
C ARG A 205 2.24 -8.26 1.47
N ALA A 206 1.03 -8.82 1.50
CA ALA A 206 0.04 -8.59 2.54
C ALA A 206 0.07 -9.76 3.54
N VAL A 207 0.50 -9.46 4.76
CA VAL A 207 0.59 -10.42 5.87
C VAL A 207 -0.61 -10.22 6.80
N PRO A 208 -1.44 -11.26 7.01
CA PRO A 208 -2.61 -11.20 7.88
C PRO A 208 -2.22 -10.82 9.31
N GLN A 209 -2.94 -9.86 9.90
CA GLN A 209 -2.84 -9.46 11.31
C GLN A 209 -4.00 -10.00 12.15
N VAL A 210 -5.05 -10.50 11.50
CA VAL A 210 -6.20 -11.21 12.10
C VAL A 210 -6.41 -12.54 11.40
N LYS A 211 -6.92 -13.56 12.13
CA LYS A 211 -7.16 -14.90 11.57
C LYS A 211 -8.22 -14.90 10.47
N SER A 212 -9.26 -14.09 10.61
CA SER A 212 -10.38 -13.97 9.65
C SER A 212 -9.98 -13.54 8.23
N PHE A 213 -8.83 -12.88 8.06
CA PHE A 213 -8.31 -12.56 6.74
C PHE A 213 -7.73 -13.80 6.02
N GLY A 214 -7.39 -14.86 6.76
CA GLY A 214 -6.87 -16.10 6.22
C GLY A 214 -5.38 -16.03 5.91
N LYS A 215 -5.00 -16.45 4.69
CA LYS A 215 -3.59 -16.62 4.28
C LYS A 215 -2.99 -15.34 3.69
N LYS A 216 -1.66 -15.24 3.74
CA LYS A 216 -0.89 -14.18 3.08
C LYS A 216 -1.24 -14.07 1.59
N VAL A 217 -1.13 -12.85 1.07
CA VAL A 217 -1.32 -12.56 -0.36
C VAL A 217 -0.05 -11.92 -0.87
N VAL A 218 0.41 -12.38 -2.03
CA VAL A 218 1.54 -11.78 -2.75
C VAL A 218 1.02 -11.25 -4.08
N LYS A 219 1.42 -10.03 -4.43
CA LYS A 219 1.07 -9.42 -5.71
C LYS A 219 2.31 -8.93 -6.43
N ASP A 220 2.37 -9.18 -7.74
CA ASP A 220 3.46 -8.73 -8.60
C ASP A 220 2.96 -7.63 -9.53
N GLY A 221 3.53 -6.43 -9.34
CA GLY A 221 3.30 -5.24 -10.13
C GLY A 221 4.37 -5.09 -11.21
N THR A 222 3.97 -4.93 -12.47
CA THR A 222 4.88 -4.68 -13.58
C THR A 222 4.49 -3.39 -14.29
N LEU A 223 5.34 -2.37 -14.24
CA LEU A 223 5.21 -1.13 -15.02
C LEU A 223 6.18 -1.17 -16.20
N ARG A 224 5.68 -1.03 -17.42
CA ARG A 224 6.48 -0.94 -18.65
C ARG A 224 6.27 0.41 -19.31
N ALA A 225 7.34 0.95 -19.89
CA ALA A 225 7.29 2.10 -20.79
C ALA A 225 8.16 1.81 -22.01
N SER A 226 7.70 2.23 -23.18
CA SER A 226 8.40 1.99 -24.46
C SER A 226 8.23 3.15 -25.41
N HIS A 227 9.28 3.43 -26.17
CA HIS A 227 9.32 4.45 -27.21
C HIS A 227 9.71 3.82 -28.55
N THR A 228 8.79 3.79 -29.49
CA THR A 228 8.99 3.22 -30.83
C THR A 228 8.71 4.27 -31.89
N ALA A 229 9.03 3.97 -33.15
CA ALA A 229 8.65 4.81 -34.29
C ALA A 229 7.11 4.98 -34.38
N ALA A 230 6.36 3.92 -34.08
CA ALA A 230 4.89 3.93 -34.05
C ALA A 230 4.28 4.70 -32.86
N GLY A 231 5.09 5.08 -31.87
CA GLY A 231 4.64 5.88 -30.74
C GLY A 231 5.23 5.47 -29.40
N SER A 232 4.81 6.21 -28.37
CA SER A 232 5.29 6.04 -26.98
C SER A 232 4.13 5.62 -26.08
N TYR A 233 4.29 4.51 -25.37
CA TYR A 233 3.24 3.92 -24.55
C TYR A 233 3.77 3.40 -23.22
N TRP A 234 2.85 3.24 -22.28
CA TRP A 234 3.09 2.56 -21.02
C TRP A 234 1.99 1.54 -20.75
N SER A 235 2.32 0.55 -19.93
CA SER A 235 1.36 -0.42 -19.42
C SER A 235 1.71 -0.78 -18.00
N TYR A 236 0.69 -1.00 -17.17
CA TYR A 236 0.84 -1.57 -15.84
C TYR A 236 -0.04 -2.80 -15.70
N SER A 237 0.43 -3.80 -14.95
CA SER A 237 -0.39 -4.90 -14.44
C SER A 237 -0.02 -5.18 -12.99
N LEU A 238 -1.02 -5.46 -12.15
CA LEU A 238 -0.84 -6.02 -10.82
C LEU A 238 -1.62 -7.33 -10.74
N ASN A 239 -0.88 -8.42 -10.54
CA ASN A 239 -1.44 -9.77 -10.53
C ASN A 239 -1.22 -10.42 -9.16
N ASN A 240 -2.17 -11.24 -8.73
CA ASN A 240 -1.98 -12.12 -7.57
C ASN A 240 -1.03 -13.25 -7.97
N ARG A 241 -0.15 -13.65 -7.05
CA ARG A 241 0.77 -14.79 -7.20
C ARG A 241 0.29 -15.99 -6.38
#